data_AF-S3ZI67-F1
#
_entry.id   AF-S3ZI67-F1
#
_cell.length_a   1.000
_cell.length_b   1.000
_cell.length_c   1.000
_cell.angle_alpha   90.00
_cell.angle_beta   90.00
_cell.angle_gamma   90.00
#
_symmetry.space_group_name_H-M   'P 1'
#
loop_
_entity.id
_entity.type
_entity.pdbx_description
1 polymer ?
#
loop_
_entity_poly.entity_id
_entity_poly.type
_entity_poly.pdbx_seq_one_letter_code
_entity_poly.pdbx_strand_id
1 'polypeptide(L)'
;MKIKDVLVMAAIGLLGAACSDDDNKGSQWGDGVGGTKTNLDVSAYDKWTYVNLKTGETEIHPDTSEWIYTDGSVSEPKAKETIGIEWHIAIHRYEIKTNGGMVFDTEKTNMNEITELPEGDYKADENITNEDEEYAIITDMSKMMQGNVGYAKTATVNKVLCSWVKKTETGSMPPTIYEPTMHVIVLKCKDGSWAKLQFTVAGNSETNKSGFVTFNYEFIPIK
;
A
#
# COMPACT_ATOMS: atom_id res chain seq x y z
N MET A 1 -11.93 -84.29 29.57
CA MET A 1 -12.09 -82.82 29.55
C MET A 1 -11.45 -82.32 28.26
N LYS A 2 -12.25 -82.33 27.18
CA LYS A 2 -12.66 -81.20 26.34
C LYS A 2 -11.73 -80.95 25.13
N ILE A 3 -12.04 -81.71 24.07
CA ILE A 3 -11.80 -81.44 22.65
C ILE A 3 -12.65 -80.24 22.21
N LYS A 4 -12.14 -79.47 21.24
CA LYS A 4 -12.80 -79.00 20.00
C LYS A 4 -11.85 -77.99 19.33
N ASP A 5 -11.21 -78.37 18.22
CA ASP A 5 -11.65 -78.13 16.83
C ASP A 5 -11.35 -76.67 16.41
N VAL A 6 -10.87 -76.28 15.24
CA VAL A 6 -10.64 -76.92 13.93
C VAL A 6 -9.78 -75.95 13.08
N LEU A 7 -9.09 -76.51 12.10
CA LEU A 7 -8.26 -75.91 11.05
C LEU A 7 -9.10 -75.30 9.91
N VAL A 8 -8.82 -74.08 9.41
CA VAL A 8 -9.20 -73.64 8.04
C VAL A 8 -8.24 -72.57 7.50
N MET A 9 -7.68 -72.83 6.30
CA MET A 9 -7.05 -71.86 5.37
C MET A 9 -8.10 -71.15 4.50
N ALA A 10 -7.88 -69.86 4.15
CA ALA A 10 -8.24 -69.19 2.89
C ALA A 10 -7.92 -67.68 3.01
N ALA A 11 -7.04 -67.08 2.22
CA ALA A 11 -7.18 -66.58 0.84
C ALA A 11 -7.59 -65.09 0.74
N ILE A 12 -6.71 -64.30 0.11
CA ILE A 12 -6.92 -63.18 -0.84
C ILE A 12 -7.99 -62.12 -0.51
N GLY A 13 -7.56 -60.85 -0.49
CA GLY A 13 -8.46 -59.73 -0.80
C GLY A 13 -7.87 -58.35 -0.51
N LEU A 14 -7.45 -57.63 -1.56
CA LEU A 14 -7.33 -56.18 -1.55
C LEU A 14 -8.67 -55.56 -1.14
N LEU A 15 -8.66 -54.65 -0.17
CA LEU A 15 -9.73 -53.70 0.06
C LEU A 15 -9.11 -52.29 0.13
N GLY A 16 -9.42 -51.49 -0.87
CA GLY A 16 -9.44 -50.05 -0.72
C GLY A 16 -10.70 -49.61 0.03
N ALA A 17 -10.54 -48.57 0.83
CA ALA A 17 -11.56 -47.59 1.20
C ALA A 17 -10.77 -46.27 1.32
N ALA A 18 -10.94 -45.24 0.48
CA ALA A 18 -12.15 -44.45 0.25
C ALA A 18 -12.78 -43.96 1.57
N CYS A 19 -12.16 -42.96 2.17
CA CYS A 19 -12.87 -41.94 2.95
C CYS A 19 -12.41 -40.58 2.43
N SER A 20 -13.32 -39.96 1.71
CA SER A 20 -13.39 -38.56 1.34
C SER A 20 -13.57 -37.72 2.60
N ASP A 21 -12.56 -36.95 2.98
CA ASP A 21 -12.74 -35.80 3.86
C ASP A 21 -12.59 -34.55 2.98
N ASP A 22 -13.74 -34.07 2.51
CA ASP A 22 -13.92 -32.71 1.99
C ASP A 22 -13.73 -31.74 3.18
N ASP A 23 -12.48 -31.38 3.45
CA ASP A 23 -12.15 -30.23 4.28
C ASP A 23 -12.50 -28.96 3.50
N ASN A 24 -13.77 -28.57 3.45
CA ASN A 24 -14.16 -27.21 3.10
C ASN A 24 -13.77 -26.28 4.26
N LYS A 25 -12.46 -26.05 4.41
CA LYS A 25 -11.93 -24.94 5.19
C LYS A 25 -12.38 -23.68 4.48
N GLY A 26 -13.51 -23.13 4.92
CA GLY A 26 -14.04 -21.88 4.37
C GLY A 26 -12.92 -20.84 4.30
N SER A 27 -12.88 -20.07 3.20
CA SER A 27 -11.85 -19.03 3.00
C SER A 27 -11.72 -18.17 4.26
N GLN A 28 -10.49 -18.02 4.78
CA GLN A 28 -10.16 -17.16 5.92
C GLN A 28 -10.47 -15.68 5.65
N TRP A 29 -10.73 -15.34 4.39
CA TRP A 29 -11.00 -13.99 3.92
C TRP A 29 -12.49 -13.68 3.93
N GLY A 30 -12.84 -12.50 4.41
CA GLY A 30 -14.18 -11.92 4.31
C GLY A 30 -14.45 -11.36 2.92
N ASP A 31 -15.65 -10.84 2.72
CA ASP A 31 -16.05 -10.23 1.45
C ASP A 31 -15.26 -8.93 1.23
N GLY A 32 -14.70 -8.79 0.02
CA GLY A 32 -13.93 -7.62 -0.36
C GLY A 32 -14.81 -6.36 -0.47
N VAL A 33 -14.29 -5.22 -0.03
CA VAL A 33 -14.90 -3.90 -0.22
C VAL A 33 -13.96 -3.07 -1.08
N GLY A 34 -14.46 -2.58 -2.22
CA GLY A 34 -13.64 -1.83 -3.17
C GLY A 34 -14.22 -0.48 -3.54
N GLY A 35 -13.41 0.32 -4.23
CA GLY A 35 -13.81 1.62 -4.74
C GLY A 35 -12.72 2.29 -5.57
N THR A 36 -13.03 3.49 -6.05
CA THR A 36 -12.10 4.35 -6.75
C THR A 36 -12.00 5.68 -6.02
N LYS A 37 -10.77 6.15 -5.77
CA LYS A 37 -10.50 7.54 -5.40
C LYS A 37 -10.13 8.29 -6.66
N THR A 38 -11.05 9.12 -7.17
CA THR A 38 -10.83 9.95 -8.36
C THR A 38 -10.36 11.33 -7.95
N ASN A 39 -9.26 11.80 -8.54
CA ASN A 39 -8.70 13.14 -8.30
C ASN A 39 -8.60 13.48 -6.80
N LEU A 40 -8.09 12.55 -5.99
CA LEU A 40 -7.85 12.80 -4.57
C LEU A 40 -6.82 13.94 -4.46
N ASP A 41 -7.21 15.04 -3.81
CA ASP A 41 -6.34 16.19 -3.61
C ASP A 41 -5.30 15.88 -2.53
N VAL A 42 -4.05 15.79 -2.95
CA VAL A 42 -2.86 15.62 -2.12
C VAL A 42 -1.84 16.70 -2.46
N SER A 43 -2.33 17.87 -2.89
CA SER A 43 -1.50 18.89 -3.52
C SER A 43 -0.70 19.72 -2.52
N ALA A 44 -1.15 19.79 -1.28
CA ALA A 44 -0.47 20.48 -0.19
C ALA A 44 0.83 19.76 0.19
N TYR A 45 1.95 20.47 0.12
CA TYR A 45 3.26 19.97 0.53
C TYR A 45 3.40 19.81 2.05
N ASP A 46 2.59 20.50 2.85
CA ASP A 46 2.73 20.47 4.30
C ASP A 46 1.76 19.52 5.00
N LYS A 47 1.17 18.56 4.27
CA LYS A 47 0.09 17.69 4.77
C LYS A 47 0.21 16.26 4.27
N TRP A 48 -0.33 15.34 5.06
CA TRP A 48 -0.59 13.95 4.68
C TRP A 48 -2.10 13.70 4.63
N THR A 49 -2.55 13.02 3.58
CA THR A 49 -3.93 12.52 3.46
C THR A 49 -3.98 11.05 3.83
N TYR A 50 -4.60 10.74 4.96
CA TYR A 50 -4.79 9.40 5.51
C TYR A 50 -6.02 8.77 4.87
N VAL A 51 -5.95 7.49 4.50
CA VAL A 51 -7.02 6.78 3.80
C VAL A 51 -7.39 5.50 4.54
N ASN A 52 -8.67 5.37 4.85
CA ASN A 52 -9.28 4.12 5.27
C ASN A 52 -9.71 3.31 4.04
N LEU A 53 -9.00 2.22 3.72
CA LEU A 53 -9.35 1.36 2.59
C LEU A 53 -10.60 0.50 2.84
N LYS A 54 -10.99 0.29 4.09
CA LYS A 54 -12.20 -0.46 4.45
C LYS A 54 -13.47 0.36 4.25
N THR A 55 -13.45 1.64 4.61
CA THR A 55 -14.63 2.53 4.53
C THR A 55 -14.56 3.52 3.37
N GLY A 56 -13.38 3.74 2.80
CA GLY A 56 -13.10 4.84 1.88
C GLY A 56 -13.00 6.20 2.58
N GLU A 57 -13.07 6.32 3.88
CA GLU A 57 -12.93 7.60 4.56
C GLU A 57 -11.51 8.18 4.42
N THR A 58 -11.39 9.51 4.45
CA THR A 58 -10.09 10.20 4.40
C THR A 58 -10.02 11.32 5.42
N GLU A 59 -8.85 11.52 6.00
CA GLU A 59 -8.56 12.60 6.94
C GLU A 59 -7.23 13.26 6.57
N ILE A 60 -7.11 14.57 6.74
CA ILE A 60 -5.92 15.33 6.33
C ILE A 60 -5.30 15.96 7.58
N HIS A 61 -4.02 15.72 7.81
CA HIS A 61 -3.28 16.35 8.90
C HIS A 61 -1.98 16.99 8.41
N PRO A 62 -1.46 17.99 9.15
CA PRO A 62 -0.15 18.55 8.87
C PRO A 62 0.96 17.49 8.92
N ASP A 63 2.00 17.68 8.13
CA ASP A 63 3.28 17.05 8.38
C ASP A 63 3.85 17.55 9.72
N THR A 64 4.33 16.62 10.54
CA THR A 64 4.77 16.89 11.92
C THR A 64 6.27 16.64 12.13
N SER A 65 7.00 16.41 11.04
CA SER A 65 8.45 16.30 11.10
C SER A 65 9.09 17.66 11.39
N GLU A 66 10.34 17.66 11.87
CA GLU A 66 11.20 18.84 11.78
C GLU A 66 11.50 19.09 10.30
N TRP A 67 11.29 20.30 9.80
CA TRP A 67 11.66 20.61 8.43
C TRP A 67 13.06 21.20 8.36
N ILE A 68 13.81 20.78 7.37
CA ILE A 68 15.12 21.33 7.01
C ILE A 68 15.03 22.00 5.64
N TYR A 69 15.62 23.18 5.54
CA TYR A 69 15.64 24.00 4.34
C TYR A 69 16.98 23.86 3.62
N THR A 70 17.01 24.10 2.30
CA THR A 70 18.26 24.01 1.52
C THR A 70 19.32 25.01 1.94
N ASP A 71 18.94 26.09 2.64
CA ASP A 71 19.88 27.04 3.27
C ASP A 71 20.43 26.57 4.63
N GLY A 72 20.02 25.39 5.09
CA GLY A 72 20.42 24.78 6.36
C GLY A 72 19.61 25.22 7.58
N SER A 73 18.63 26.12 7.42
CA SER A 73 17.72 26.47 8.50
C SER A 73 16.72 25.34 8.80
N VAL A 74 16.17 25.33 10.02
CA VAL A 74 15.19 24.33 10.47
C VAL A 74 13.92 25.01 11.01
N SER A 75 12.77 24.35 10.85
CA SER A 75 11.52 24.73 11.50
C SER A 75 11.27 23.92 12.77
N GLU A 76 10.48 24.46 13.69
CA GLU A 76 9.95 23.65 14.80
C GLU A 76 8.91 22.65 14.28
N PRO A 77 8.95 21.38 14.73
CA PRO A 77 7.97 20.39 14.35
C PRO A 77 6.56 20.79 14.80
N LYS A 78 5.56 20.53 13.96
CA LYS A 78 4.15 20.76 14.32
C LYS A 78 3.70 19.73 15.36
N ALA A 79 2.79 20.14 16.25
CA ALA A 79 2.24 19.24 17.25
C ALA A 79 1.55 18.02 16.60
N LYS A 80 1.83 16.83 17.12
CA LYS A 80 1.21 15.60 16.62
C LYS A 80 -0.26 15.55 17.03
N GLU A 81 -1.13 15.52 16.03
CA GLU A 81 -2.56 15.30 16.21
C GLU A 81 -2.89 13.81 16.17
N THR A 82 -4.00 13.44 16.81
CA THR A 82 -4.54 12.09 16.68
C THR A 82 -5.30 11.99 15.37
N ILE A 83 -5.00 10.98 14.56
CA ILE A 83 -5.80 10.65 13.38
C ILE A 83 -7.11 10.04 13.90
N GLY A 84 -8.23 10.70 13.61
CA GLY A 84 -9.56 10.31 14.09
C GLY A 84 -10.15 9.07 13.43
N ILE A 85 -9.61 8.69 12.26
CA ILE A 85 -10.04 7.50 11.51
C ILE A 85 -9.06 6.33 11.63
N GLU A 86 -9.58 5.11 11.49
CA GLU A 86 -8.74 3.99 11.08
C GLU A 86 -8.16 4.29 9.69
N TRP A 87 -6.90 3.96 9.46
CA TRP A 87 -6.23 4.23 8.18
C TRP A 87 -5.23 3.12 7.85
N HIS A 88 -4.99 2.93 6.57
CA HIS A 88 -4.14 1.85 6.05
C HIS A 88 -2.95 2.41 5.28
N ILE A 89 -3.18 3.47 4.51
CA ILE A 89 -2.15 4.23 3.79
C ILE A 89 -2.31 5.72 4.08
N ALA A 90 -1.21 6.47 3.95
CA ALA A 90 -1.23 7.92 3.93
C ALA A 90 -0.40 8.41 2.75
N ILE A 91 -0.91 9.42 2.04
CA ILE A 91 -0.35 9.95 0.81
C ILE A 91 0.06 11.41 1.03
N HIS A 92 1.29 11.74 0.67
CA HIS A 92 1.81 13.11 0.58
C HIS A 92 2.31 13.28 -0.85
N ARG A 93 1.69 14.18 -1.62
CA ARG A 93 1.97 14.35 -3.05
C ARG A 93 1.95 13.01 -3.80
N TYR A 94 3.10 12.38 -4.01
CA TYR A 94 3.22 11.08 -4.68
C TYR A 94 3.88 10.00 -3.81
N GLU A 95 4.33 10.37 -2.62
CA GLU A 95 4.97 9.53 -1.63
C GLU A 95 3.93 8.93 -0.69
N ILE A 96 4.07 7.64 -0.37
CA ILE A 96 3.06 6.87 0.33
C ILE A 96 3.71 6.09 1.47
N LYS A 97 3.07 6.11 2.64
CA LYS A 97 3.42 5.27 3.79
C LYS A 97 2.23 4.41 4.22
N THR A 98 2.50 3.36 4.97
CA THR A 98 1.49 2.44 5.48
C THR A 98 1.31 2.59 6.99
N ASN A 99 0.21 2.05 7.52
CA ASN A 99 0.00 1.93 8.97
C ASN A 99 0.64 0.63 9.51
N GLY A 100 1.95 0.50 9.34
CA GLY A 100 2.69 -0.71 9.73
C GLY A 100 2.38 -1.93 8.86
N GLY A 101 2.01 -1.70 7.60
CA GLY A 101 1.80 -2.76 6.63
C GLY A 101 3.09 -3.14 5.91
N MET A 102 2.96 -4.12 5.01
CA MET A 102 4.03 -4.55 4.12
C MET A 102 3.50 -4.64 2.69
N VAL A 103 4.31 -4.27 1.71
CA VAL A 103 3.86 -4.04 0.34
C VAL A 103 4.63 -4.91 -0.65
N PHE A 104 3.93 -5.45 -1.64
CA PHE A 104 4.49 -6.23 -2.74
C PHE A 104 3.92 -5.72 -4.07
N ASP A 105 4.78 -5.38 -5.02
CA ASP A 105 4.38 -5.08 -6.39
C ASP A 105 4.25 -6.40 -7.17
N THR A 106 3.07 -6.67 -7.73
CA THR A 106 2.81 -7.92 -8.47
C THR A 106 3.26 -7.85 -9.93
N GLU A 107 3.60 -6.66 -10.43
CA GLU A 107 3.83 -6.35 -11.85
C GLU A 107 2.63 -6.64 -12.78
N LYS A 108 1.48 -7.05 -12.21
CA LYS A 108 0.23 -7.27 -12.96
C LYS A 108 -0.49 -5.95 -13.14
N THR A 109 -1.15 -5.76 -14.27
CA THR A 109 -1.91 -4.52 -14.57
C THR A 109 -3.41 -4.71 -14.52
N ASN A 110 -3.88 -5.88 -14.07
CA ASN A 110 -5.30 -6.22 -13.99
C ASN A 110 -5.63 -6.75 -12.59
N MET A 111 -6.42 -5.99 -11.82
CA MET A 111 -6.80 -6.36 -10.45
C MET A 111 -7.54 -7.70 -10.37
N ASN A 112 -8.22 -8.11 -11.45
CA ASN A 112 -8.95 -9.38 -11.50
C ASN A 112 -8.04 -10.60 -11.57
N GLU A 113 -6.75 -10.43 -11.89
CA GLU A 113 -5.76 -11.51 -11.84
C GLU A 113 -5.33 -11.85 -10.40
N ILE A 114 -5.55 -10.94 -9.45
CA ILE A 114 -5.21 -11.15 -8.05
C ILE A 114 -6.46 -11.65 -7.32
N THR A 115 -6.66 -12.97 -7.32
CA THR A 115 -7.85 -13.61 -6.72
C THR A 115 -7.63 -14.03 -5.27
N GLU A 116 -6.38 -14.15 -4.84
CA GLU A 116 -5.95 -14.47 -3.48
C GLU A 116 -4.73 -13.62 -3.10
N LEU A 117 -4.35 -13.66 -1.82
CA LEU A 117 -3.17 -12.95 -1.32
C LEU A 117 -1.90 -13.60 -1.91
N PRO A 118 -1.19 -12.95 -2.85
CA PRO A 118 -0.05 -13.58 -3.51
C PRO A 118 1.14 -13.75 -2.56
N GLU A 119 1.90 -14.80 -2.79
CA GLU A 119 3.27 -14.90 -2.27
C GLU A 119 4.17 -13.86 -2.95
N GLY A 120 5.18 -13.37 -2.23
CA GLY A 120 6.05 -12.32 -2.72
C GLY A 120 7.00 -11.79 -1.65
N ASP A 121 7.93 -10.95 -2.06
CA ASP A 121 8.87 -10.28 -1.17
C ASP A 121 8.27 -8.97 -0.65
N TYR A 122 7.46 -9.09 0.40
CA TYR A 122 6.77 -7.95 1.01
C TYR A 122 7.74 -7.05 1.76
N LYS A 123 7.72 -5.75 1.48
CA LYS A 123 8.58 -4.74 2.10
C LYS A 123 7.80 -3.85 3.05
N ALA A 124 8.30 -3.74 4.28
CA ALA A 124 7.78 -2.78 5.25
C ALA A 124 8.21 -1.35 4.87
N ASP A 125 7.63 -0.37 5.56
CA ASP A 125 8.07 1.01 5.44
C ASP A 125 9.52 1.20 5.91
N GLU A 126 10.21 2.16 5.31
CA GLU A 126 11.59 2.53 5.60
C GLU A 126 11.68 3.97 6.11
N ASN A 127 12.63 4.23 7.00
CA ASN A 127 12.98 5.59 7.37
C ASN A 127 13.85 6.21 6.28
N ILE A 128 13.49 7.42 5.89
CA ILE A 128 14.22 8.25 4.93
C ILE A 128 14.58 9.58 5.57
N THR A 129 15.56 10.26 4.98
CA THR A 129 15.93 11.63 5.34
C THR A 129 15.66 12.57 4.17
N ASN A 130 15.88 13.86 4.37
CA ASN A 130 15.89 14.85 3.29
C ASN A 130 16.97 14.62 2.22
N GLU A 131 17.87 13.64 2.43
CA GLU A 131 18.93 13.26 1.48
C GLU A 131 18.52 12.08 0.58
N ASP A 132 17.33 11.49 0.78
CA ASP A 132 16.85 10.42 -0.10
C ASP A 132 16.60 10.98 -1.52
N GLU A 133 17.30 10.40 -2.50
CA GLU A 133 17.36 10.93 -3.87
C GLU A 133 16.02 10.85 -4.61
N GLU A 134 15.11 9.96 -4.21
CA GLU A 134 13.89 9.65 -4.98
C GLU A 134 12.59 10.02 -4.24
N TYR A 135 12.58 9.86 -2.91
CA TYR A 135 11.38 9.94 -2.08
C TYR A 135 11.46 10.96 -0.95
N ALA A 136 12.44 11.88 -0.96
CA ALA A 136 12.49 12.97 0.00
C ALA A 136 11.16 13.75 0.02
N ILE A 137 10.62 13.96 1.23
CA ILE A 137 9.33 14.62 1.43
C ILE A 137 9.53 16.13 1.38
N ILE A 138 9.11 16.75 0.28
CA ILE A 138 9.09 18.21 0.15
C ILE A 138 7.95 18.78 1.01
N THR A 139 8.25 19.71 1.91
CA THR A 139 7.27 20.27 2.86
C THR A 139 6.91 21.73 2.58
N ASP A 140 7.81 22.49 1.97
CA ASP A 140 7.60 23.92 1.70
C ASP A 140 8.26 24.35 0.38
N MET A 141 7.44 24.83 -0.55
CA MET A 141 7.87 25.34 -1.86
C MET A 141 7.72 26.86 -1.98
N SER A 142 7.33 27.55 -0.89
CA SER A 142 6.99 28.98 -0.91
C SER A 142 8.18 29.88 -1.31
N LYS A 143 9.40 29.44 -1.03
CA LYS A 143 10.66 30.14 -1.34
C LYS A 143 11.47 29.49 -2.46
N MET A 144 10.87 28.59 -3.25
CA MET A 144 11.55 27.90 -4.35
C MET A 144 12.19 28.89 -5.35
N MET A 145 11.56 30.02 -5.62
CA MET A 145 12.10 31.07 -6.50
C MET A 145 13.38 31.74 -5.95
N GLN A 146 13.64 31.64 -4.66
CA GLN A 146 14.89 32.07 -4.02
C GLN A 146 15.90 30.91 -3.89
N GLY A 147 15.60 29.74 -4.47
CA GLY A 147 16.42 28.53 -4.32
C GLY A 147 16.26 27.84 -2.97
N ASN A 148 15.25 28.22 -2.17
CA ASN A 148 15.03 27.67 -0.85
C ASN A 148 13.79 26.77 -0.79
N VAL A 149 14.00 25.47 -0.54
CA VAL A 149 12.94 24.45 -0.45
C VAL A 149 13.02 23.77 0.90
N GLY A 150 11.88 23.58 1.55
CA GLY A 150 11.77 22.83 2.80
C GLY A 150 11.50 21.35 2.54
N TYR A 151 12.14 20.50 3.34
CA TYR A 151 11.98 19.06 3.35
C TYR A 151 11.71 18.55 4.76
N ALA A 152 10.99 17.44 4.90
CA ALA A 152 11.02 16.69 6.15
C ALA A 152 12.44 16.20 6.40
N LYS A 153 13.05 16.55 7.54
CA LYS A 153 14.40 16.09 7.89
C LYS A 153 14.46 14.57 8.01
N THR A 154 13.39 13.98 8.55
CA THR A 154 13.18 12.53 8.60
C THR A 154 11.72 12.23 8.30
N ALA A 155 11.47 11.16 7.54
CA ALA A 155 10.13 10.65 7.28
C ALA A 155 10.16 9.11 7.19
N THR A 156 8.98 8.53 7.06
CA THR A 156 8.80 7.10 6.83
C THR A 156 7.93 6.93 5.59
N VAL A 157 8.37 6.12 4.64
CA VAL A 157 7.66 5.82 3.38
C VAL A 157 7.79 4.34 3.03
N ASN A 158 6.91 3.84 2.19
CA ASN A 158 7.04 2.51 1.61
C ASN A 158 7.56 2.63 0.18
N LYS A 159 8.83 2.29 -0.07
CA LYS A 159 9.47 2.49 -1.38
C LYS A 159 8.80 1.69 -2.52
N VAL A 160 8.33 0.47 -2.23
CA VAL A 160 7.57 -0.34 -3.20
C VAL A 160 6.22 0.30 -3.53
N LEU A 161 5.56 0.91 -2.55
CA LEU A 161 4.33 1.63 -2.81
C LEU A 161 4.58 2.94 -3.56
N CYS A 162 5.66 3.66 -3.23
CA CYS A 162 6.06 4.89 -3.92
C CYS A 162 6.46 4.67 -5.38
N SER A 163 6.93 3.47 -5.76
CA SER A 163 7.28 3.15 -7.15
C SER A 163 6.07 3.00 -8.08
N TRP A 164 4.84 3.27 -7.59
CA TRP A 164 3.63 3.33 -8.42
C TRP A 164 3.71 4.34 -9.56
N VAL A 165 4.59 5.35 -9.44
CA VAL A 165 4.79 6.40 -10.43
C VAL A 165 6.26 6.57 -10.78
N LYS A 166 6.57 6.47 -12.07
CA LYS A 166 7.88 6.80 -12.60
C LYS A 166 8.00 8.31 -12.81
N LYS A 167 9.02 8.91 -12.20
CA LYS A 167 9.37 10.32 -12.37
C LYS A 167 10.48 10.42 -13.42
N THR A 168 10.25 11.17 -14.51
CA THR A 168 11.26 11.39 -15.56
C THR A 168 11.51 12.89 -15.72
N GLU A 169 12.75 13.33 -15.45
CA GLU A 169 13.16 14.70 -15.72
C GLU A 169 13.18 14.99 -17.22
N THR A 170 12.62 16.13 -17.63
CA THR A 170 12.50 16.48 -19.05
C THR A 170 13.55 17.50 -19.51
N GLY A 171 14.23 18.16 -18.57
CA GLY A 171 15.09 19.32 -18.85
C GLY A 171 14.35 20.53 -19.45
N SER A 172 13.01 20.52 -19.47
CA SER A 172 12.15 21.55 -20.05
C SER A 172 10.87 21.73 -19.22
N MET A 173 9.87 22.45 -19.70
CA MET A 173 8.57 22.59 -19.02
C MET A 173 7.54 21.64 -19.64
N PRO A 174 6.86 20.77 -18.85
CA PRO A 174 6.98 20.59 -17.40
C PRO A 174 8.29 19.90 -16.99
N PRO A 175 8.86 20.22 -15.81
CA PRO A 175 10.18 19.74 -15.38
C PRO A 175 10.25 18.22 -15.19
N THR A 176 9.12 17.61 -14.84
CA THR A 176 9.01 16.18 -14.57
C THR A 176 7.74 15.63 -15.19
N ILE A 177 7.86 14.51 -15.89
CA ILE A 177 6.72 13.68 -16.32
C ILE A 177 6.51 12.59 -15.29
N TYR A 178 5.25 12.38 -14.91
CA TYR A 178 4.82 11.39 -13.95
C TYR A 178 4.01 10.31 -14.68
N GLU A 179 4.58 9.11 -14.81
CA GLU A 179 3.96 7.99 -15.52
C GLU A 179 3.62 6.89 -14.53
N PRO A 180 2.34 6.70 -14.16
CA PRO A 180 1.99 5.61 -13.27
C PRO A 180 2.17 4.25 -13.94
N THR A 181 2.67 3.27 -13.19
CA THR A 181 3.02 1.93 -13.70
C THR A 181 1.80 1.09 -14.06
N MET A 182 0.61 1.47 -13.56
CA MET A 182 -0.63 0.70 -13.61
C MET A 182 -0.55 -0.66 -12.90
N HIS A 183 0.53 -0.94 -12.16
CA HIS A 183 0.65 -2.20 -11.46
C HIS A 183 -0.35 -2.32 -10.32
N VAL A 184 -0.80 -3.54 -10.06
CA VAL A 184 -1.59 -3.91 -8.90
C VAL A 184 -0.62 -4.20 -7.78
N ILE A 185 -0.52 -3.26 -6.85
CA ILE A 185 0.32 -3.35 -5.67
C ILE A 185 -0.52 -3.94 -4.54
N VAL A 186 0.03 -4.92 -3.82
CA VAL A 186 -0.63 -5.58 -2.71
C VAL A 186 -0.09 -5.07 -1.39
N LEU A 187 -0.99 -4.66 -0.49
CA LEU A 187 -0.70 -4.28 0.88
C LEU A 187 -1.18 -5.38 1.83
N LYS A 188 -0.28 -5.94 2.65
CA LYS A 188 -0.63 -6.70 3.86
C LYS A 188 -0.72 -5.74 5.03
N CYS A 189 -1.86 -5.68 5.69
CA CYS A 189 -2.09 -4.83 6.84
C CYS A 189 -1.63 -5.53 8.13
N LYS A 190 -1.34 -4.74 9.18
CA LYS A 190 -0.87 -5.25 10.48
C LYS A 190 -1.86 -6.18 11.19
N ASP A 191 -3.14 -6.03 10.90
CA ASP A 191 -4.23 -6.85 11.44
C ASP A 191 -4.43 -8.16 10.65
N GLY A 192 -3.62 -8.38 9.61
CA GLY A 192 -3.66 -9.54 8.73
C GLY A 192 -4.63 -9.42 7.54
N SER A 193 -5.46 -8.38 7.49
CA SER A 193 -6.21 -8.03 6.28
C SER A 193 -5.25 -7.65 5.15
N TRP A 194 -5.74 -7.58 3.92
CA TRP A 194 -4.93 -7.14 2.79
C TRP A 194 -5.73 -6.31 1.80
N ALA A 195 -5.03 -5.56 0.95
CA ALA A 195 -5.65 -4.75 -0.08
C ALA A 195 -4.90 -4.83 -1.40
N LYS A 196 -5.65 -4.71 -2.49
CA LYS A 196 -5.14 -4.43 -3.83
C LYS A 196 -5.20 -2.92 -4.04
N LEU A 197 -4.15 -2.33 -4.59
CA LEU A 197 -4.06 -0.91 -4.92
C LEU A 197 -3.60 -0.80 -6.36
N GLN A 198 -4.30 -0.02 -7.19
CA GLN A 198 -3.88 0.26 -8.56
C GLN A 198 -3.99 1.75 -8.82
N PHE A 199 -2.85 2.44 -8.82
CA PHE A 199 -2.78 3.86 -9.11
C PHE A 199 -2.78 4.09 -10.62
N THR A 200 -3.68 4.95 -11.09
CA THR A 200 -3.99 5.11 -12.51
C THR A 200 -3.72 6.52 -13.05
N VAL A 201 -3.65 7.54 -12.19
CA VAL A 201 -3.35 8.93 -12.61
C VAL A 201 -2.50 9.63 -11.57
N ALA A 202 -1.42 10.29 -12.02
CA ALA A 202 -0.56 11.18 -11.25
C ALA A 202 -0.79 12.63 -11.70
N GLY A 203 -1.83 13.26 -11.17
CA GLY A 203 -2.34 14.57 -11.58
C GLY A 203 -3.86 14.58 -11.61
N ASN A 204 -4.43 15.77 -11.80
CA ASN A 204 -5.86 15.94 -11.91
C ASN A 204 -6.27 15.62 -13.36
N SER A 205 -7.14 14.63 -13.54
CA SER A 205 -7.54 14.13 -14.87
C SER A 205 -8.28 15.15 -15.75
N GLU A 206 -8.80 16.23 -15.16
CA GLU A 206 -9.57 17.25 -15.86
C GLU A 206 -8.74 18.51 -16.13
N THR A 207 -7.91 18.90 -15.17
CA THR A 207 -7.18 20.18 -15.19
C THR A 207 -5.69 20.05 -15.44
N ASN A 208 -5.16 18.81 -15.45
CA ASN A 208 -3.73 18.50 -15.52
C ASN A 208 -2.89 19.12 -14.39
N LYS A 209 -3.52 19.57 -13.29
CA LYS A 209 -2.83 20.07 -12.11
C LYS A 209 -2.09 18.94 -11.40
N SER A 210 -0.84 19.18 -11.00
CA SER A 210 -0.07 18.24 -10.17
C SER A 210 -0.63 18.14 -8.74
N GLY A 211 -0.23 17.11 -7.99
CA GLY A 211 -0.67 16.93 -6.60
C GLY A 211 -2.07 16.35 -6.45
N PHE A 212 -2.52 15.59 -7.45
CA PHE A 212 -3.73 14.80 -7.36
C PHE A 212 -3.39 13.36 -7.71
N VAL A 213 -4.12 12.42 -7.13
CA VAL A 213 -3.92 11.00 -7.39
C VAL A 213 -5.26 10.34 -7.67
N THR A 214 -5.30 9.47 -8.68
CA THR A 214 -6.42 8.56 -8.90
C THR A 214 -5.98 7.12 -8.73
N PHE A 215 -6.73 6.33 -7.95
CA PHE A 215 -6.44 4.92 -7.76
C PHE A 215 -7.70 4.09 -7.49
N ASN A 216 -7.65 2.83 -7.91
CA ASN A 216 -8.61 1.81 -7.57
C ASN A 216 -8.10 1.00 -6.38
N TYR A 217 -9.00 0.50 -5.55
CA TYR A 217 -8.64 -0.37 -4.45
C TYR A 217 -9.71 -1.42 -4.18
N GLU A 218 -9.28 -2.52 -3.59
CA GLU A 218 -10.14 -3.55 -3.00
C GLU A 218 -9.50 -4.00 -1.69
N PHE A 219 -10.22 -3.87 -0.59
CA PHE A 219 -9.81 -4.27 0.75
C PHE A 219 -10.49 -5.59 1.13
N ILE A 220 -9.69 -6.56 1.59
CA ILE A 220 -10.12 -7.90 1.92
C ILE A 220 -9.86 -8.14 3.43
N PRO A 221 -10.91 -8.14 4.27
CA PRO A 221 -10.75 -8.38 5.71
C PRO A 221 -10.47 -9.85 6.02
N ILE A 222 -9.94 -10.11 7.22
CA ILE A 222 -9.97 -11.45 7.83
C ILE A 222 -11.38 -11.72 8.40
N LYS A 223 -11.85 -12.97 8.31
CA LYS A 223 -13.10 -13.45 8.93
C LYS A 223 -12.99 -13.64 10.44
#